data_AF-A0A9X3PQX7-F1
#
_entry.id   AF-A0A9X3PQX7-F1
#
_cell.length_a   1.000
_cell.length_b   1.000
_cell.length_c   1.000
_cell.angle_alpha   90.00
_cell.angle_beta   90.00
_cell.angle_gamma   90.00
#
_symmetry.space_group_name_H-M   'P 1'
#
loop_
_entity.id
_entity.type
_entity.pdbx_description
1 polymer ?
#
loop_
_entity_poly.entity_id
_entity_poly.type
_entity_poly.pdbx_seq_one_letter_code
_entity_poly.pdbx_strand_id
1 'polypeptide(L)' 'MGAFASFAAAETRARAKVLDGTWIKAHATKQNDGTIAVRVQRKMSPAVPDPGSWVELTDDAVE' A
#
# COMPACT_ATOMS: atom_id res chain seq x y z
N MET A 1 8.73 -2.48 -13.44
CA MET A 1 8.13 -2.77 -12.12
C MET A 1 9.27 -2.99 -11.14
N GLY A 2 9.63 -1.95 -10.40
CA GLY A 2 10.72 -1.99 -9.41
C GLY A 2 10.13 -2.26 -8.04
N ALA A 3 10.44 -3.43 -7.46
CA ALA A 3 10.12 -3.72 -6.08
C ALA A 3 10.82 -2.72 -5.14
N PHE A 4 10.25 -2.46 -3.96
CA PHE A 4 10.88 -1.58 -2.98
C PHE A 4 12.28 -2.09 -2.60
N ALA A 5 13.26 -1.19 -2.60
CA ALA A 5 14.66 -1.53 -2.29
C ALA A 5 14.85 -2.06 -0.85
N SER A 6 13.95 -1.72 0.07
CA SER A 6 13.97 -2.22 1.45
C SER A 6 12.59 -2.15 2.10
N PHE A 7 12.42 -2.89 3.20
CA PHE A 7 11.18 -2.89 3.98
C PHE A 7 10.93 -1.51 4.62
N ALA A 8 11.99 -0.82 5.03
CA ALA A 8 11.91 0.54 5.57
C ALA A 8 11.40 1.55 4.52
N ALA A 9 11.85 1.42 3.26
CA ALA A 9 11.35 2.25 2.16
C ALA A 9 9.86 1.98 1.90
N ALA A 10 9.47 0.70 1.84
CA ALA A 10 8.08 0.30 1.69
C ALA A 10 7.19 0.83 2.83
N GLU A 11 7.66 0.75 4.08
CA GLU A 11 6.90 1.21 5.25
C GLU A 11 6.78 2.74 5.29
N THR A 12 7.83 3.45 4.87
CA THR A 12 7.79 4.92 4.70
C THR A 12 6.75 5.31 3.64
N ARG A 13 6.72 4.59 2.51
CA ARG A 13 5.73 4.80 1.45
C ARG A 13 4.31 4.48 1.92
N ALA A 14 4.14 3.39 2.67
CA ALA A 14 2.86 3.00 3.27
C ALA A 14 2.30 4.13 4.15
N ARG A 15 3.14 4.68 5.04
CA ARG A 15 2.76 5.82 5.89
C ARG A 15 2.38 7.05 5.07
N ALA A 16 3.16 7.38 4.03
CA ALA A 16 2.85 8.51 3.15
C ALA A 16 1.48 8.35 2.46
N LYS A 17 1.11 7.14 2.04
CA LYS A 17 -0.20 6.85 1.43
C LYS A 17 -1.37 7.02 2.41
N VAL A 18 -1.19 6.67 3.69
CA VAL A 18 -2.22 6.94 4.71
C VAL A 18 -2.35 8.43 4.98
N LEU A 19 -1.22 9.16 5.02
CA LEU A 19 -1.19 10.61 5.25
C LEU A 19 -1.79 11.43 4.11
N ASP A 20 -1.73 10.91 2.87
CA ASP A 20 -2.40 11.49 1.70
C ASP A 20 -3.95 11.53 1.85
N GLY A 21 -4.52 10.77 2.79
CA GLY A 21 -5.95 10.79 3.11
C GLY A 21 -6.81 9.92 2.19
N THR A 22 -6.25 9.42 1.09
CA THR A 22 -6.88 8.46 0.18
C THR A 22 -7.05 7.06 0.82
N TRP A 23 -6.11 6.68 1.70
CA TRP A 23 -6.03 5.33 2.28
C TRP A 23 -6.20 5.39 3.81
N ILE A 24 -6.90 4.39 4.39
CA ILE A 24 -7.13 4.32 5.84
C ILE A 24 -6.07 3.49 6.57
N LYS A 25 -5.49 2.51 5.88
CA LYS A 25 -4.44 1.64 6.41
C LYS A 25 -3.47 1.31 5.31
N ALA A 26 -2.21 1.17 5.68
CA ALA A 26 -1.18 0.66 4.79
C ALA A 26 -0.12 -0.08 5.59
N HIS A 27 0.45 -1.14 5.02
CA HIS A 27 1.63 -1.81 5.57
C HIS A 27 2.55 -2.31 4.47
N ALA A 28 3.83 -2.46 4.79
CA ALA A 28 4.76 -3.21 3.96
C ALA A 28 4.56 -4.71 4.19
N THR A 29 4.75 -5.51 3.15
CA THR A 29 4.73 -6.97 3.22
C THR A 29 5.83 -7.54 2.32
N LYS A 30 6.33 -8.71 2.68
CA LYS A 30 7.29 -9.46 1.87
C LYS A 30 6.57 -10.66 1.26
N GLN A 31 6.58 -10.75 -0.06
CA GLN A 31 5.99 -11.86 -0.78
C GLN A 31 6.87 -13.11 -0.69
N ASN A 32 6.29 -14.25 -1.06
CA ASN A 32 6.96 -15.55 -0.99
C ASN A 32 8.18 -15.63 -1.93
N ASP A 33 8.19 -14.84 -3.01
CA ASP A 33 9.30 -14.71 -3.96
C ASP A 33 10.43 -13.80 -3.44
N GLY A 34 10.26 -13.18 -2.27
CA GLY A 34 11.23 -12.26 -1.67
C GLY A 34 11.01 -10.79 -2.03
N THR A 35 10.10 -10.50 -2.95
CA THR A 35 9.66 -9.15 -3.34
C THR A 35 9.04 -8.41 -2.16
N ILE A 36 9.41 -7.14 -1.97
CA ILE A 36 8.78 -6.25 -0.99
C ILE A 36 7.69 -5.45 -1.70
N ALA A 37 6.49 -5.45 -1.13
CA ALA A 37 5.32 -4.74 -1.63
C ALA A 37 4.64 -3.95 -0.50
N VAL A 38 3.81 -2.98 -0.85
CA VAL A 38 2.97 -2.23 0.09
C VAL A 38 1.52 -2.60 -0.14
N ARG A 39 0.79 -3.01 0.89
CA ARG A 39 -0.66 -3.19 0.81
C ARG A 39 -1.35 -2.00 1.45
N VAL A 40 -2.30 -1.43 0.74
CA VAL A 40 -3.09 -0.28 1.17
C VAL A 40 -4.58 -0.67 1.25
N GLN A 41 -5.30 -0.08 2.20
CA GLN A 41 -6.74 -0.24 2.35
C GLN A 41 -7.41 1.10 2.10
N ARG A 42 -8.31 1.16 1.13
CA ARG A 42 -9.05 2.39 0.80
C ARG A 42 -10.07 2.71 1.88
N LYS A 43 -10.34 4.00 2.08
CA LYS A 43 -11.46 4.44 2.93
C LYS A 43 -12.76 3.91 2.33
N MET A 44 -13.58 3.26 3.15
CA MET A 44 -14.91 2.83 2.73
C MET A 44 -15.70 4.09 2.32
N SER A 45 -16.10 4.14 1.05
CA SER A 45 -16.97 5.22 0.58
C SER A 45 -18.41 4.87 0.96
N PRO A 46 -19.19 5.81 1.53
CA PRO A 46 -20.58 5.54 1.90
C PRO A 46 -21.47 5.18 0.70
N ALA A 47 -21.04 5.49 -0.52
CA ALA A 47 -21.72 5.14 -1.77
C ALA A 47 -21.44 3.70 -2.25
N VAL A 48 -20.34 3.08 -1.81
CA VAL A 48 -19.98 1.70 -2.16
C VAL A 48 -19.48 1.04 -0.88
N PRO A 49 -20.36 0.38 -0.11
CA PRO A 49 -20.00 -0.34 1.11
C PRO A 49 -19.25 -1.62 0.75
N ASP A 50 -18.04 -1.46 0.24
CA ASP A 50 -17.07 -2.53 0.08
C ASP A 50 -16.26 -2.58 1.37
N PRO A 51 -16.05 -3.75 2.01
CA PRO A 51 -15.38 -3.89 3.31
C PRO A 51 -13.88 -3.50 3.34
N GLY A 52 -13.45 -2.60 2.46
CA GLY A 52 -12.08 -2.14 2.38
C GLY A 52 -11.21 -3.21 1.76
N SER A 53 -11.43 -3.50 0.48
CA SER A 53 -10.52 -4.33 -0.31
C SER A 53 -9.09 -3.81 -0.18
N TRP A 54 -8.18 -4.71 0.21
CA TRP A 54 -6.75 -4.43 0.26
C TRP A 54 -6.20 -4.44 -1.16
N VAL A 55 -5.64 -3.32 -1.58
CA VAL A 55 -4.95 -3.17 -2.85
C VAL A 55 -3.47 -3.35 -2.59
N GLU A 56 -2.81 -4.17 -3.41
CA GLU A 56 -1.37 -4.33 -3.38
C GLU A 56 -0.72 -3.36 -4.37
N LEU A 57 0.26 -2.61 -3.88
CA LEU A 57 1.10 -1.71 -4.65
C LEU A 57 2.51 -2.30 -4.63
N THR A 58 2.92 -2.83 -5.77
CA THR A 58 4.27 -3.37 -6.00
C THR A 58 5.23 -2.34 -6.57
N ASP A 59 4.72 -1.20 -7.04
CA ASP A 59 5.51 -0.17 -7.69
C ASP A 59 5.84 0.97 -6.73
N ASP A 60 7.13 1.28 -6.61
CA ASP A 60 7.64 2.54 -6.05
C ASP A 60 7.37 3.73 -7.00
N ALA A 61 6.89 3.47 -8.22
CA ALA A 61 6.58 4.50 -9.21
C ALA A 61 5.53 5.48 -8.66
N VAL A 62 5.97 6.73 -8.54
CA VAL A 62 5.11 7.90 -8.37
C VAL A 62 4.37 8.08 -9.69
N GLU A 63 3.07 7.78 -9.72
CA GLU A 63 2.17 8.42 -10.69
C GLU A 63 2.16 9.93 -10.46
#